data_AF-A0A382N1X2-F1
#
_entry.id   AF-A0A382N1X2-F1
#
_cell.length_a   1.000
_cell.length_b   1.000
_cell.length_c   1.000
_cell.angle_alpha   90.00
_cell.angle_beta   90.00
_cell.angle_gamma   90.00
#
_symmetry.space_group_name_H-M   'P 1'
#
loop_
_entity.id
_entity.type
_entity.pdbx_description
1 polymer ?
#
loop_
_entity_poly.entity_id
_entity_poly.type
_entity_poly.pdbx_seq_one_letter_code
_entity_poly.pdbx_strand_id
1 'polypeptide(L)'
;MAGYSTKEVADLVDLPRQTIWELARAGVLDPEKTTSLQYRFSFQDIIILRTAKDLIEDGVRKSRIHRALSQLKSQLPTNRPLTSLRISGDGNAVVIREDNRLFNAESGQLHLNFELTENSSVIASLAQQSAKSEKEE
;
A
#
# COMPACT_ATOMS: atom_id res chain seq x y z
N MET A 1 0.20 18.72 20.39
CA MET A 1 -0.22 19.57 19.25
C MET A 1 -1.67 19.24 18.94
N ALA A 2 -2.52 20.21 18.57
CA ALA A 2 -3.91 19.92 18.25
C ALA A 2 -3.96 19.08 16.96
N GLY A 3 -4.33 17.80 17.08
CA GLY A 3 -4.48 16.91 15.93
C GLY A 3 -5.68 17.27 15.03
N TYR A 4 -5.68 16.70 13.83
CA TYR A 4 -6.73 16.92 12.83
C TYR A 4 -8.00 16.17 13.21
N SER A 5 -9.16 16.79 13.04
CA SER A 5 -10.45 16.13 13.21
C SER A 5 -10.75 15.16 12.07
N THR A 6 -11.63 14.19 12.30
CA THR A 6 -12.10 13.27 11.24
C THR A 6 -12.61 14.00 10.00
N LYS A 7 -13.24 15.17 10.16
CA LYS A 7 -13.75 15.97 9.04
C LYS A 7 -12.58 16.51 8.20
N GLU A 8 -11.64 17.19 8.85
CA GLU A 8 -10.47 17.77 8.18
C GLU A 8 -9.66 16.68 7.47
N VAL A 9 -9.48 15.52 8.10
CA VAL A 9 -8.76 14.38 7.49
C VAL A 9 -9.49 13.82 6.28
N ALA A 10 -10.82 13.68 6.35
CA ALA A 10 -11.61 13.22 5.21
C ALA A 10 -11.47 14.18 4.02
N ASP A 11 -11.48 15.49 4.28
CA ASP A 11 -11.32 16.52 3.26
C ASP A 11 -9.88 16.54 2.70
N LEU A 12 -8.86 16.31 3.54
CA LEU A 12 -7.44 16.31 3.14
C LEU A 12 -7.02 15.08 2.32
N VAL A 13 -7.44 13.89 2.75
CA VAL A 13 -7.07 12.63 2.10
C VAL A 13 -8.05 12.28 0.98
N ASP A 14 -9.23 12.92 0.96
CA ASP A 14 -10.32 12.58 0.04
C ASP A 14 -10.70 11.09 0.19
N LEU A 15 -11.02 10.72 1.43
CA LEU A 15 -11.49 9.41 1.84
C LEU A 15 -12.80 9.52 2.62
N PRO A 16 -13.76 8.61 2.42
CA PRO A 16 -14.98 8.57 3.22
C PRO A 16 -14.66 8.40 4.71
N ARG A 17 -15.35 9.16 5.57
CA ARG A 17 -15.20 9.08 7.04
C ARG A 17 -15.34 7.66 7.59
N GLN A 18 -16.21 6.85 6.97
CA GLN A 18 -16.38 5.45 7.33
C GLN A 18 -15.09 4.64 7.13
N THR A 19 -14.40 4.81 5.99
CA THR A 19 -13.13 4.13 5.72
C THR A 19 -12.06 4.56 6.74
N ILE A 20 -12.01 5.84 7.11
CA ILE A 20 -11.11 6.36 8.15
C ILE A 20 -11.40 5.68 9.50
N TRP A 21 -12.68 5.54 9.87
CA TRP A 21 -13.09 4.88 11.11
C TRP A 21 -12.78 3.38 11.11
N GLU A 22 -12.95 2.71 9.98
CA GLU A 22 -12.61 1.29 9.81
C GLU A 22 -11.10 1.07 10.03
N LEU A 23 -10.25 1.91 9.43
CA LEU A 23 -8.78 1.88 9.61
C LEU A 23 -8.35 2.20 11.04
N ALA A 24 -9.00 3.19 11.68
CA ALA A 24 -8.74 3.52 13.08
C ALA A 24 -9.11 2.36 14.02
N ARG A 25 -10.27 1.71 13.80
CA ARG A 25 -10.71 0.55 14.59
C ARG A 25 -9.84 -0.69 14.38
N ALA A 26 -9.25 -0.85 13.20
CA ALA A 26 -8.32 -1.94 12.90
C ALA A 26 -6.96 -1.81 13.61
N GLY A 27 -6.73 -0.72 14.36
CA GLY A 27 -5.48 -0.46 15.08
C GLY A 27 -4.32 -0.03 14.19
N VAL A 28 -4.59 0.21 12.91
CA VAL A 28 -3.58 0.70 11.94
C VAL A 28 -3.15 2.12 12.30
N LEU A 29 -4.09 2.96 12.68
CA LEU A 29 -3.87 4.34 13.13
C LEU A 29 -3.75 4.39 14.65
N ASP A 30 -3.21 5.48 15.19
CA ASP A 30 -3.17 5.74 16.64
C ASP A 30 -3.70 7.16 16.97
N PRO A 31 -4.97 7.46 16.64
CA PRO A 31 -5.51 8.78 16.88
C PRO A 31 -5.76 9.02 18.37
N GLU A 32 -5.36 10.20 18.85
CA GLU A 32 -5.67 10.65 20.19
C GLU A 32 -7.19 10.86 20.35
N LYS A 33 -7.70 10.59 21.55
CA LYS A 33 -9.09 10.92 21.91
C LYS A 33 -9.09 12.14 22.81
N THR A 34 -9.84 13.15 22.42
CA THR A 34 -10.11 14.32 23.27
C THR A 34 -10.99 13.95 24.45
N THR A 35 -11.07 14.84 25.45
CA THR A 35 -12.00 14.75 26.59
C THR A 35 -13.45 14.59 26.15
N SER A 36 -13.82 15.07 24.96
CA SER A 36 -15.15 14.92 24.35
C SER A 36 -15.32 13.65 23.51
N LEU A 37 -14.43 12.64 23.65
CA LEU A 37 -14.41 11.38 22.89
C LEU A 37 -14.26 11.54 21.36
N GLN A 38 -13.85 12.72 20.88
CA GLN A 38 -13.59 12.95 19.46
C GLN A 38 -12.16 12.52 19.09
N TYR A 39 -12.02 11.86 17.94
CA TYR A 39 -10.72 11.49 17.38
C TYR A 39 -9.94 12.71 16.88
N ARG A 40 -8.65 12.71 17.19
CA ARG A 40 -7.64 13.66 16.73
C ARG A 40 -6.50 12.87 16.10
N PHE A 41 -6.35 13.04 14.80
CA PHE A 41 -5.35 12.35 13.99
C PHE A 41 -4.06 13.15 13.98
N SER A 42 -2.94 12.46 14.11
CA SER A 42 -1.61 13.02 13.93
C SER A 42 -1.27 13.14 12.43
N PHE A 43 -0.18 13.84 12.11
CA PHE A 43 0.34 13.84 10.74
C PHE A 43 0.70 12.43 10.26
N GLN A 44 1.23 11.59 11.14
CA GLN A 44 1.58 10.20 10.81
C GLN A 44 0.34 9.39 10.43
N ASP A 45 -0.78 9.58 11.14
CA ASP A 45 -2.05 8.93 10.77
C ASP A 45 -2.53 9.36 9.39
N ILE A 46 -2.36 10.65 9.04
CA ILE A 46 -2.73 11.17 7.72
C ILE A 46 -1.89 10.52 6.61
N ILE A 47 -0.58 10.35 6.81
CA ILE A 47 0.27 9.67 5.83
C ILE A 47 -0.17 8.22 5.65
N ILE A 48 -0.50 7.50 6.74
CA ILE A 48 -0.99 6.12 6.65
C ILE A 48 -2.34 6.06 5.93
N LEU A 49 -3.24 7.01 6.20
CA LEU A 49 -4.52 7.13 5.50
C LEU A 49 -4.33 7.40 4.01
N ARG A 50 -3.35 8.23 3.64
CA ARG A 50 -2.99 8.45 2.24
C ARG A 50 -2.49 7.17 1.59
N THR A 51 -1.59 6.44 2.24
CA THR A 51 -1.16 5.12 1.75
C THR A 51 -2.34 4.16 1.59
N ALA A 52 -3.29 4.15 2.54
CA ALA A 52 -4.48 3.32 2.42
C ALA A 52 -5.38 3.76 1.26
N LYS A 53 -5.47 5.06 0.95
CA LYS A 53 -6.13 5.57 -0.26
C LYS A 53 -5.47 5.02 -1.51
N ASP A 54 -4.16 5.19 -1.64
CA ASP A 54 -3.38 4.75 -2.80
C ASP A 54 -3.59 3.24 -3.02
N LEU A 55 -3.58 2.43 -1.95
CA LEU A 55 -3.86 0.99 -2.01
C LEU A 55 -5.28 0.66 -2.50
N ILE A 56 -6.28 1.46 -2.13
CA ILE A 56 -7.66 1.27 -2.63
C ILE A 56 -7.71 1.59 -4.13
N GLU A 57 -7.04 2.66 -4.56
CA GLU A 57 -6.95 3.07 -5.96
C GLU A 57 -6.21 2.03 -6.81
N ASP A 58 -5.18 1.38 -6.25
CA ASP A 58 -4.45 0.26 -6.86
C ASP A 58 -5.27 -1.05 -6.94
N GLY A 59 -6.51 -1.07 -6.43
CA GLY A 59 -7.42 -2.21 -6.50
C GLY A 59 -7.33 -3.19 -5.32
N VAL A 60 -6.61 -2.84 -4.26
CA VAL A 60 -6.48 -3.70 -3.07
C VAL A 60 -7.77 -3.65 -2.26
N ARG A 61 -8.31 -4.83 -1.93
CA ARG A 61 -9.51 -4.93 -1.10
C ARG A 61 -9.26 -4.41 0.32
N LYS A 62 -10.20 -3.63 0.86
CA LYS A 62 -10.12 -3.04 2.22
C LYS A 62 -9.73 -4.04 3.32
N SER A 63 -10.33 -5.23 3.33
CA SER A 63 -10.01 -6.27 4.31
C SER A 63 -8.54 -6.68 4.29
N ARG A 64 -7.94 -6.66 3.10
CA ARG A 64 -6.53 -6.98 2.89
C ARG A 64 -5.62 -5.82 3.27
N ILE A 65 -6.02 -4.58 2.97
CA ILE A 65 -5.34 -3.38 3.46
C ILE A 65 -5.27 -3.41 4.99
N HIS A 66 -6.38 -3.67 5.67
CA HIS A 66 -6.42 -3.73 7.13
C HIS A 66 -5.47 -4.81 7.66
N ARG A 67 -5.55 -6.04 7.10
CA ARG A 67 -4.69 -7.14 7.52
C ARG A 67 -3.21 -6.84 7.30
N ALA A 68 -2.84 -6.37 6.11
CA ALA A 68 -1.46 -6.08 5.76
C ALA A 68 -0.90 -4.94 6.63
N LEU A 69 -1.60 -3.82 6.75
CA LEU A 69 -1.12 -2.68 7.53
C LEU A 69 -1.04 -3.00 9.03
N SER A 70 -2.02 -3.71 9.61
CA SER A 70 -1.97 -4.13 11.01
C SER A 70 -0.83 -5.14 11.26
N GLN A 71 -0.60 -6.07 10.34
CA GLN A 71 0.50 -7.03 10.42
C GLN A 71 1.87 -6.33 10.30
N LEU A 72 2.02 -5.37 9.40
CA LEU A 72 3.24 -4.59 9.29
C LEU A 72 3.50 -3.76 10.54
N LYS A 73 2.46 -3.14 11.11
CA LYS A 73 2.59 -2.38 12.35
C LYS A 73 3.06 -3.24 13.52
N SER A 74 2.63 -4.50 13.60
CA SER A 74 3.02 -5.41 14.67
C SER A 74 4.42 -6.01 14.50
N GLN A 75 4.91 -6.11 13.27
CA GLN A 75 6.26 -6.61 12.96
C GLN A 75 7.34 -5.53 13.07
N LEU A 76 6.97 -4.25 12.95
CA LEU A 76 7.91 -3.15 13.05
C LEU A 76 8.35 -2.91 14.51
N PRO A 77 9.64 -2.58 14.75
CA PRO A 77 10.08 -2.10 16.06
C PRO A 77 9.30 -0.86 16.48
N THR A 78 9.11 -0.66 17.79
CA THR A 78 8.32 0.47 18.33
C THR A 78 8.81 1.85 17.86
N ASN A 79 10.10 2.00 17.56
CA ASN A 79 10.68 3.24 17.05
C ASN A 79 10.62 3.39 15.52
N ARG A 80 10.09 2.40 14.79
CA ARG A 80 10.01 2.43 13.32
C ARG A 80 8.55 2.58 12.88
N PRO A 81 8.14 3.76 12.38
CA PRO A 81 6.76 3.97 11.96
C PRO A 81 6.47 3.25 10.64
N LEU A 82 5.20 2.87 10.41
CA LEU A 82 4.71 2.36 9.12
C LEU A 82 5.07 3.30 7.95
N THR A 83 5.07 4.60 8.19
CA THR A 83 5.40 5.64 7.20
C THR A 83 6.87 5.62 6.75
N SER A 84 7.73 4.86 7.43
CA SER A 84 9.12 4.64 6.99
C SER A 84 9.23 3.61 5.86
N LEU A 85 8.16 2.86 5.60
CA LEU A 85 8.08 1.88 4.52
C LEU A 85 7.47 2.52 3.27
N ARG A 86 8.00 2.15 2.10
CA ARG A 86 7.36 2.47 0.82
C ARG A 86 6.35 1.38 0.50
N ILE A 87 5.08 1.62 0.78
CA ILE A 87 4.00 0.66 0.59
C ILE A 87 3.22 1.07 -0.67
N SER A 88 2.91 0.10 -1.53
CA SER A 88 2.07 0.30 -2.73
C SER A 88 1.22 -0.94 -3.00
N GLY A 89 0.23 -0.82 -3.87
CA GLY A 89 -0.56 -1.95 -4.34
C GLY A 89 0.03 -2.55 -5.61
N ASP A 90 -0.21 -3.83 -5.82
CA ASP A 90 -0.06 -4.49 -7.11
C ASP A 90 -1.26 -5.42 -7.30
N GLY A 91 -2.26 -4.94 -8.03
CA GLY A 91 -3.58 -5.55 -8.14
C GLY A 91 -4.25 -5.72 -6.77
N ASN A 92 -4.28 -6.96 -6.28
CA ASN A 92 -4.86 -7.27 -4.96
C ASN A 92 -3.79 -7.61 -3.91
N ALA A 93 -2.51 -7.36 -4.18
CA ALA A 93 -1.42 -7.52 -3.23
C ALA A 93 -1.01 -6.16 -2.63
N VAL A 94 -0.64 -6.16 -1.35
CA VAL A 94 0.09 -5.05 -0.73
C VAL A 94 1.56 -5.38 -0.79
N VAL A 95 2.36 -4.50 -1.38
CA VAL A 95 3.80 -4.70 -1.54
C VAL A 95 4.59 -3.59 -0.84
N ILE A 96 5.78 -3.95 -0.38
CA ILE A 96 6.73 -3.04 0.25
C ILE A 96 7.95 -2.96 -0.65
N ARG A 97 8.41 -1.74 -0.93
CA ARG A 97 9.64 -1.48 -1.66
C ARG A 97 10.78 -1.23 -0.70
N GLU A 98 11.77 -2.11 -0.75
CA GLU A 98 13.08 -1.92 -0.13
C GLU A 98 14.14 -1.94 -1.23
N ASP A 99 14.91 -0.86 -1.34
CA ASP A 99 15.85 -0.61 -2.44
C ASP A 99 15.20 -0.80 -3.83
N ASN A 100 15.61 -1.84 -4.55
CA ASN A 100 15.10 -2.21 -5.88
C ASN A 100 14.37 -3.56 -5.86
N ARG A 101 13.86 -3.97 -4.69
CA ARG A 101 13.09 -5.21 -4.50
C ARG A 101 11.71 -4.88 -3.95
N LEU A 102 10.73 -5.64 -4.39
CA LEU A 102 9.38 -5.61 -3.86
C LEU A 102 9.18 -6.86 -3.01
N PHE A 103 8.50 -6.72 -1.88
CA PHE A 103 8.14 -7.82 -1.01
C PHE A 103 6.64 -7.79 -0.73
N ASN A 104 5.99 -8.95 -0.71
CA ASN A 104 4.60 -9.04 -0.32
C ASN A 104 4.48 -8.78 1.19
N ALA A 105 3.64 -7.82 1.58
CA ALA A 105 3.52 -7.38 2.97
C ALA A 105 2.98 -8.47 3.94
N GLU A 106 2.22 -9.43 3.43
CA GLU A 106 1.63 -10.48 4.27
C GLU A 106 2.53 -11.71 4.39
N SER A 107 3.19 -12.11 3.30
CA SER A 107 4.04 -13.32 3.27
C SER A 107 5.53 -13.04 3.51
N GLY A 108 5.97 -11.79 3.34
CA GLY A 108 7.39 -11.42 3.37
C GLY A 108 8.21 -11.93 2.17
N GLN A 109 7.57 -12.57 1.20
CA GLN A 109 8.24 -13.13 0.03
C GLN A 109 8.57 -12.05 -0.99
N LEU A 110 9.62 -12.29 -1.79
CA LEU A 110 9.93 -11.46 -2.94
C LEU A 110 8.72 -11.43 -3.89
N HIS A 111 8.28 -10.23 -4.24
CA HIS A 111 7.19 -9.99 -5.17
C HIS A 111 7.76 -9.62 -6.53
N LEU A 112 7.53 -10.48 -7.53
CA LEU A 112 7.94 -10.24 -8.90
C LEU A 112 6.80 -9.58 -9.65
N ASN A 113 6.97 -8.31 -10.03
CA ASN A 113 6.06 -7.65 -10.95
C ASN A 113 6.45 -8.06 -12.38
N PHE A 114 5.56 -8.81 -13.03
CA PHE A 114 5.70 -9.21 -14.44
C PHE A 114 4.88 -8.33 -15.38
N GLU A 115 4.50 -7.12 -14.96
CA GLU A 115 3.92 -6.12 -15.84
C GLU A 115 4.75 -6.10 -17.13
N LEU A 116 4.07 -6.48 -18.21
CA LEU A 116 4.56 -6.35 -19.55
C LEU A 116 4.65 -4.85 -19.82
N THR A 117 5.74 -4.22 -19.37
CA THR A 117 6.27 -3.11 -20.13
C THR A 117 6.49 -3.72 -21.50
N GLU A 118 5.67 -3.34 -22.47
CA GLU A 118 5.86 -3.72 -23.87
C GLU A 118 7.22 -3.20 -24.32
N ASN A 119 8.28 -3.91 -23.94
CA ASN A 119 9.57 -3.80 -24.54
C ASN A 119 9.40 -4.49 -25.89
N SER A 120 8.80 -3.76 -26.82
CA SER A 120 8.56 -4.16 -28.20
C SER A 120 9.84 -4.71 -28.84
N SER A 121 11.02 -4.24 -28.40
CA SER A 121 12.33 -4.75 -28.75
C SER A 121 12.58 -6.21 -28.30
N VAL A 122 12.21 -6.56 -27.06
CA VAL A 122 12.37 -7.93 -26.52
C VAL A 122 11.37 -8.87 -27.20
N ILE A 123 10.12 -8.42 -27.37
CA ILE A 123 9.07 -9.19 -28.05
C ILE A 123 9.46 -9.42 -29.53
N ALA A 124 9.94 -8.40 -30.24
CA ALA A 124 10.41 -8.52 -31.61
C ALA A 124 11.62 -9.46 -31.75
N SER A 125 12.55 -9.43 -30.79
CA SER A 125 13.73 -10.31 -30.81
C SER A 125 13.35 -11.78 -30.61
N LEU A 126 12.40 -12.07 -29.70
CA LEU A 126 11.88 -13.41 -29.48
C LEU A 126 11.10 -13.93 -30.70
N ALA A 127 10.27 -13.08 -31.32
CA ALA A 127 9.52 -13.43 -32.54
C ALA A 127 10.44 -13.72 -33.74
N GLN A 128 11.57 -13.02 -33.86
CA GLN A 128 12.57 -13.30 -34.90
C GLN A 128 13.33 -14.60 -34.65
N GLN A 129 13.53 -15.02 -33.40
CA GLN A 129 14.17 -16.29 -33.06
C GLN A 129 13.28 -17.50 -33.37
N SER A 130 11.98 -17.43 -33.05
CA SER A 130 11.04 -18.50 -33.42
C SER A 130 10.86 -18.65 -34.93
N ALA A 131 10.85 -17.54 -35.68
CA ALA A 131 10.81 -17.58 -37.16
C ALA A 131 12.11 -18.11 -37.81
N LYS A 132 13.23 -18.14 -37.06
CA LYS A 132 14.49 -18.75 -37.51
C LYS A 132 14.54 -20.24 -37.21
N SER A 133 14.03 -20.69 -36.06
CA SER A 133 13.99 -22.12 -35.73
C SER A 133 13.04 -22.91 -36.64
N GLU A 134 11.98 -22.28 -37.16
CA GLU A 134 11.06 -22.89 -38.13
C GLU A 134 11.63 -22.97 -39.57
N LYS A 135 12.79 -22.37 -39.85
CA LYS A 135 13.44 -22.42 -41.17
C LYS A 135 14.67 -23.34 -41.22
N GLU A 136 15.06 -23.91 -40.08
CA GLU A 136 16.18 -24.85 -39.96
C GLU A 136 15.70 -26.31 -39.78
N GLU A 137 14.39 -26.57 -39.86
CA GLU A 137 13.77 -27.91 -39.95
C GLU A 137 13.21 -28.15 -41.36
#